data_AF-A0A8S3QM50-F1
#
_entry.id   AF-A0A8S3QM50-F1
#
_cell.length_a   1.000
_cell.length_b   1.000
_cell.length_c   1.000
_cell.angle_alpha   90.00
_cell.angle_beta   90.00
_cell.angle_gamma   90.00
#
_symmetry.space_group_name_H-M   'P 1'
#
loop_
_entity.id
_entity.type
_entity.pdbx_description
1 polymer ?
#
loop_
_entity_poly.entity_id
_entity_poly.type
_entity_poly.pdbx_seq_one_letter_code
_entity_poly.pdbx_strand_id
1 'polypeptide(L)'
;MLMLTNDTPKYHSKIDDIANRLSDWKAQIQARYKHTRVIILECPPYSIVAYNKANGHPNPAEGSLEQTARLEQQIYYLNALIRNINNKNLKVTTKQSKVDLNNNLTESDKAGKTKPNRYTSPNFSSDVLRQTKYQKQQTKYYVDYKVYTDGIHPGPALAKLWLRRICQRIIQLCY
;
A
#
# COMPACT_ATOMS: atom_id res chain seq x y z
N MET A 1 15.21 -8.57 0.86
CA MET A 1 14.74 -9.35 2.02
C MET A 1 14.77 -8.43 3.23
N LEU A 2 13.62 -7.85 3.59
CA LEU A 2 13.51 -7.01 4.80
C LEU A 2 13.46 -7.96 5.99
N MET A 3 14.48 -7.92 6.85
CA MET A 3 14.46 -8.65 8.11
C MET A 3 13.45 -7.99 9.04
N LEU A 4 12.42 -8.74 9.42
CA LEU A 4 11.42 -8.33 10.39
C LEU A 4 12.07 -8.39 11.78
N THR A 5 12.24 -7.24 12.43
CA THR A 5 12.66 -7.16 13.82
C THR A 5 11.47 -7.46 14.75
N ASN A 6 11.78 -7.97 15.95
CA ASN A 6 10.83 -8.52 16.94
C ASN A 6 9.83 -7.52 17.56
N ASP A 7 9.84 -6.23 17.16
CA ASP A 7 8.93 -5.18 17.65
C ASP A 7 7.60 -5.06 16.86
N THR A 8 7.37 -5.99 15.94
CA THR A 8 6.18 -6.05 15.07
C THR A 8 4.80 -6.06 15.78
N PRO A 9 4.60 -6.62 16.99
CA PRO A 9 3.25 -6.82 17.53
C PRO A 9 2.47 -5.55 17.87
N LYS A 10 3.13 -4.49 18.37
CA LYS A 10 2.43 -3.31 18.94
C LYS A 10 1.93 -2.33 17.87
N TYR A 11 2.55 -2.31 16.69
CA TYR A 11 2.15 -1.42 15.59
C TYR A 11 1.01 -1.98 14.76
N HIS A 12 0.88 -3.31 14.69
CA HIS A 12 -0.20 -3.94 13.96
C HIS A 12 -1.56 -3.63 14.57
N SER A 13 -1.68 -3.47 15.90
CA SER A 13 -2.98 -3.18 16.53
C SER A 13 -3.62 -1.90 16.01
N LYS A 14 -2.86 -0.79 15.87
CA LYS A 14 -3.39 0.46 15.32
C LYS A 14 -3.77 0.34 13.84
N ILE A 15 -3.01 -0.44 13.06
CA ILE A 15 -3.29 -0.63 11.63
C ILE A 15 -4.50 -1.54 11.44
N ASP A 16 -4.65 -2.55 12.30
CA ASP A 16 -5.82 -3.41 12.37
C ASP A 16 -7.07 -2.59 12.72
N ASP A 17 -6.98 -1.65 13.67
CA ASP A 17 -8.08 -0.73 14.00
C ASP A 17 -8.47 0.14 12.80
N ILE A 18 -7.50 0.67 12.04
CA ILE A 18 -7.76 1.41 10.81
C ILE A 18 -8.47 0.51 9.79
N ALA A 19 -7.97 -0.71 9.58
CA ALA A 19 -8.55 -1.66 8.63
C ALA A 19 -9.97 -2.08 9.03
N ASN A 20 -10.23 -2.27 10.33
CA ASN A 20 -11.57 -2.58 10.84
C ASN A 20 -12.54 -1.42 10.58
N ARG A 21 -12.14 -0.17 10.87
CA ARG A 21 -12.95 1.01 10.57
C ARG A 21 -13.24 1.16 9.08
N LEU A 22 -12.25 0.89 8.23
CA LEU A 22 -12.41 0.89 6.77
C LEU A 22 -13.42 -0.16 6.31
N SER A 23 -13.38 -1.37 6.89
CA SER A 23 -14.35 -2.44 6.60
C SER A 23 -15.76 -2.05 7.04
N ASP A 24 -15.90 -1.47 8.24
CA ASP A 24 -17.20 -1.01 8.75
C ASP A 24 -17.78 0.12 7.89
N TRP A 25 -16.98 1.10 7.48
CA TRP A 25 -17.43 2.16 6.55
C TRP A 25 -17.87 1.59 5.21
N LYS A 26 -17.12 0.65 4.65
CA LYS A 26 -17.52 -0.04 3.42
C LYS A 26 -18.88 -0.71 3.59
N ALA A 27 -19.09 -1.46 4.67
CA ALA A 27 -20.35 -2.13 4.95
C ALA A 27 -21.51 -1.14 5.11
N GLN A 28 -21.31 -0.02 5.82
CA GLN A 28 -22.32 1.01 6.02
C GLN A 28 -22.73 1.68 4.69
N ILE A 29 -21.75 2.02 3.84
CA ILE A 29 -22.02 2.61 2.52
C ILE A 29 -22.79 1.62 1.64
N GLN A 30 -22.41 0.34 1.63
CA GLN A 30 -23.11 -0.69 0.86
C GLN A 30 -24.52 -0.98 1.38
N ALA A 31 -24.73 -0.92 2.69
CA ALA A 31 -26.06 -1.07 3.29
C ALA A 31 -26.98 0.10 2.90
N ARG A 32 -26.44 1.32 2.86
CA ARG A 32 -27.17 2.54 2.46
C ARG A 32 -27.43 2.60 0.95
N TYR A 33 -26.47 2.17 0.14
CA TYR A 33 -26.54 2.24 -1.32
C TYR A 33 -26.37 0.84 -1.93
N LYS A 34 -27.46 0.08 -1.95
CA LYS A 34 -27.49 -1.36 -2.30
C LYS A 34 -26.92 -1.71 -3.68
N HIS A 35 -26.91 -0.77 -4.61
CA HIS A 35 -26.40 -0.95 -5.97
C HIS A 35 -25.01 -0.33 -6.18
N THR A 36 -24.41 0.26 -5.14
CA THR A 36 -23.10 0.91 -5.24
C THR A 36 -22.00 -0.09 -4.92
N ARG A 37 -21.02 -0.19 -5.83
CA ARG A 37 -19.77 -0.90 -5.56
C ARG A 37 -18.81 0.03 -4.82
N VAL A 38 -18.30 -0.43 -3.68
CA VAL A 38 -17.33 0.32 -2.86
C VAL A 38 -15.97 -0.37 -2.92
N ILE A 39 -14.95 0.38 -3.31
CA ILE A 39 -13.56 -0.07 -3.35
C ILE A 39 -12.73 0.93 -2.55
N ILE A 40 -11.92 0.40 -1.64
CA ILE A 40 -11.00 1.17 -0.83
C ILE A 40 -9.67 1.25 -1.59
N LEU A 41 -9.13 2.45 -1.75
CA LEU A 41 -7.86 2.64 -2.42
C LEU A 41 -6.70 2.29 -1.50
N GLU A 42 -5.67 1.64 -2.04
CA GLU A 42 -4.40 1.43 -1.34
C GLU A 42 -3.72 2.77 -1.01
N CYS A 43 -2.96 2.77 0.08
CA CYS A 43 -2.14 3.89 0.51
C CYS A 43 -0.83 3.91 -0.31
N PRO A 44 -0.48 5.02 -0.98
CA PRO A 44 0.81 5.14 -1.65
C PRO A 44 1.96 5.18 -0.64
N PRO A 45 3.20 4.85 -1.06
CA PRO A 45 4.36 4.94 -0.18
C PRO A 45 4.70 6.40 0.13
N TYR A 46 5.22 6.65 1.32
CA TYR A 46 5.62 7.96 1.83
C TYR A 46 7.00 7.90 2.46
N SER A 47 7.73 9.02 2.43
CA SER A 47 9.04 9.14 3.05
C SER A 47 9.13 10.33 4.00
N ILE A 48 9.41 10.03 5.27
CA ILE A 48 9.69 11.03 6.29
C ILE A 48 10.98 11.77 5.96
N VAL A 49 11.99 11.07 5.41
CA VAL A 49 13.26 11.69 4.98
C VAL A 49 13.02 12.70 3.86
N ALA A 50 12.25 12.33 2.82
CA ALA A 50 11.94 13.23 1.71
C ALA A 50 11.09 14.43 2.18
N TYR A 51 10.15 14.19 3.09
CA TYR A 51 9.35 15.26 3.73
C TYR A 51 10.20 16.22 4.54
N ASN A 52 11.04 15.71 5.43
CA ASN A 52 11.94 16.54 6.23
C ASN A 52 12.89 17.36 5.34
N LYS A 53 13.40 16.75 4.26
CA LYS A 53 14.24 17.45 3.28
C LYS A 53 13.48 18.59 2.59
N ALA A 54 12.25 18.34 2.14
CA ALA A 54 11.42 19.35 1.47
C ALA A 54 11.06 20.52 2.40
N ASN A 55 10.99 20.27 3.71
CA ASN A 55 10.72 21.27 4.74
C ASN A 55 11.98 21.90 5.35
N GLY A 56 13.16 21.70 4.73
CA GLY A 56 14.40 22.37 5.15
C GLY A 56 15.01 21.85 6.45
N HIS A 57 14.69 20.64 6.88
CA HIS A 57 15.32 20.03 8.05
C HIS A 57 16.83 19.85 7.81
N PRO A 58 17.73 20.27 8.73
CA PRO A 58 19.17 20.28 8.49
C PRO A 58 19.76 18.88 8.28
N ASN A 59 19.27 17.90 9.04
CA ASN A 59 19.68 16.50 8.95
C ASN A 59 18.46 15.60 8.66
N PRO A 60 17.92 15.60 7.43
CA PRO A 60 16.64 14.95 7.13
C PRO A 60 16.71 13.42 7.21
N ALA A 61 17.90 12.82 7.18
CA ALA A 61 18.10 11.37 7.27
C ALA A 61 18.33 10.86 8.70
N GLU A 62 18.83 11.72 9.58
CA GLU A 62 19.19 11.36 10.96
C GLU A 62 17.91 11.00 11.74
N GLY A 63 17.86 9.78 12.29
CA GLY A 63 16.67 9.20 12.94
C GLY A 63 15.48 8.88 12.02
N SER A 64 15.36 9.56 10.88
CA SER A 64 14.21 9.48 9.96
C SER A 64 14.29 8.30 8.98
N LEU A 65 15.48 7.75 8.74
CA LEU A 65 15.66 6.56 7.88
C LEU A 65 14.93 5.34 8.44
N GLU A 66 15.12 5.06 9.73
CA GLU A 66 14.46 3.94 10.39
C GLU A 66 12.95 4.16 10.46
N GLN A 67 12.51 5.38 10.77
CA GLN A 67 11.09 5.73 10.77
C GLN A 67 10.46 5.57 9.37
N THR A 68 11.17 5.95 8.31
CA THR A 68 10.71 5.75 6.92
C THR A 68 10.59 4.26 6.61
N ALA A 69 11.58 3.45 6.95
CA ALA A 69 11.51 2.00 6.73
C ALA A 69 10.34 1.36 7.51
N ARG A 70 10.11 1.80 8.75
CA ARG A 70 8.96 1.37 9.55
C ARG A 70 7.64 1.80 8.90
N LEU A 71 7.53 3.05 8.44
CA LEU A 71 6.35 3.56 7.75
C LEU A 71 6.05 2.76 6.46
N GLU A 72 7.07 2.44 5.67
CA GLU A 72 6.91 1.61 4.47
C GLU A 72 6.36 0.22 4.80
N GLN A 73 6.84 -0.41 5.88
CA GLN A 73 6.30 -1.69 6.36
C GLN A 73 4.84 -1.58 6.81
N GLN A 74 4.50 -0.49 7.52
CA GLN A 74 3.13 -0.24 7.96
C GLN A 74 2.18 -0.01 6.78
N ILE A 75 2.60 0.77 5.77
CA ILE A 75 1.84 0.98 4.52
C ILE A 75 1.67 -0.34 3.78
N TYR A 76 2.72 -1.14 3.67
CA TYR A 76 2.66 -2.46 3.05
C TYR A 76 1.63 -3.37 3.74
N TYR A 77 1.68 -3.42 5.08
CA TYR A 77 0.74 -4.19 5.90
C TYR A 77 -0.71 -3.70 5.71
N LEU A 78 -0.95 -2.39 5.80
CA LEU A 78 -2.26 -1.80 5.57
C LEU A 78 -2.80 -2.11 4.17
N ASN A 79 -1.97 -2.01 3.13
CA ASN A 79 -2.37 -2.31 1.75
C ASN A 79 -2.75 -3.78 1.58
N ALA A 80 -2.08 -4.71 2.28
CA ALA A 80 -2.49 -6.11 2.30
C ALA A 80 -3.88 -6.29 2.92
N LEU A 81 -4.17 -5.61 4.03
CA LEU A 81 -5.49 -5.63 4.66
C LEU A 81 -6.56 -5.00 3.75
N ILE A 82 -6.27 -3.87 3.08
CA ILE A 82 -7.16 -3.23 2.11
C ILE A 82 -7.49 -4.18 0.97
N ARG A 83 -6.51 -4.89 0.42
CA ARG A 83 -6.74 -5.92 -0.62
C ARG A 83 -7.68 -7.01 -0.11
N ASN A 84 -7.51 -7.46 1.12
CA ASN A 84 -8.40 -8.44 1.74
C ASN A 84 -9.84 -7.91 1.89
N ILE A 85 -10.02 -6.68 2.39
CA ILE A 85 -11.32 -6.01 2.53
C ILE A 85 -11.99 -5.81 1.16
N ASN A 86 -11.21 -5.51 0.13
CA ASN A 86 -11.74 -5.33 -1.22
C ASN A 86 -12.20 -6.67 -1.83
N ASN A 87 -11.40 -7.73 -1.67
CA ASN A 87 -11.65 -9.05 -2.26
C ASN A 87 -12.70 -9.89 -1.52
N LYS A 88 -12.80 -9.71 -0.20
CA LYS A 88 -13.69 -10.48 0.67
C LYS A 88 -14.43 -9.48 1.55
N ASN A 89 -15.74 -9.65 1.76
CA ASN A 89 -16.49 -8.92 2.80
C ASN A 89 -16.09 -9.43 4.21
N LEU A 90 -14.78 -9.60 4.48
CA LEU A 90 -14.26 -10.14 5.73
C LEU A 90 -14.01 -9.01 6.72
N LYS A 91 -14.47 -9.21 7.95
CA LYS A 91 -13.94 -8.51 9.12
C LYS A 91 -12.53 -9.04 9.40
N VAL A 92 -11.58 -8.14 9.64
CA VAL A 92 -10.20 -8.54 9.98
C VAL A 92 -10.22 -9.05 11.42
N THR A 93 -10.11 -10.37 11.61
CA THR A 93 -9.89 -10.93 12.95
C THR A 93 -8.39 -11.10 13.18
N THR A 94 -7.93 -10.74 14.38
CA THR A 94 -6.51 -10.70 14.80
C THR A 94 -5.80 -12.06 14.71
N LYS A 95 -6.54 -13.17 14.63
CA LYS A 95 -5.99 -14.52 14.42
C LYS A 95 -5.81 -14.90 12.94
N GLN A 96 -6.63 -14.36 12.03
CA GLN A 96 -6.55 -14.67 10.59
C GLN A 96 -5.43 -13.87 9.89
N SER A 97 -5.10 -12.68 10.40
CA SER A 97 -4.13 -11.78 9.76
C SER A 97 -2.71 -12.33 9.70
N LYS A 98 -2.26 -13.14 10.67
CA LYS A 98 -0.90 -13.75 10.62
C LYS A 98 -0.77 -14.89 9.61
N VAL A 99 -1.82 -15.68 9.40
CA VAL A 99 -1.77 -16.87 8.53
C VAL A 99 -1.94 -16.47 7.06
N ASP A 100 -2.84 -15.54 6.77
CA ASP A 100 -3.12 -15.11 5.39
C ASP A 100 -2.06 -14.15 4.81
N LEU A 101 -1.35 -13.37 5.64
CA LEU A 101 -0.23 -12.55 5.12
C LEU A 101 0.92 -13.42 4.63
N ASN A 102 1.27 -14.51 5.34
CA ASN A 102 2.34 -15.41 4.93
C ASN A 102 1.99 -16.20 3.66
N ASN A 103 0.72 -16.50 3.41
CA ASN A 103 0.27 -17.22 2.22
C ASN A 103 0.08 -16.31 0.98
N ASN A 104 -0.31 -15.04 1.16
CA ASN A 104 -0.40 -14.08 0.04
C ASN A 104 0.98 -13.51 -0.39
N LEU A 105 1.97 -13.56 0.52
CA LEU A 105 3.37 -13.19 0.25
C LEU A 105 4.07 -14.18 -0.70
N THR A 106 3.63 -15.45 -0.75
CA THR A 106 4.28 -16.50 -1.56
C THR A 106 3.63 -16.69 -2.94
N GLU A 107 2.36 -16.34 -3.11
CA GLU A 107 1.67 -16.52 -4.40
C GLU A 107 1.79 -15.32 -5.36
N SER A 108 1.98 -14.09 -4.84
CA SER A 108 2.13 -12.90 -5.69
C SER A 108 3.46 -12.87 -6.46
N ASP A 109 4.47 -13.63 -6.02
CA ASP A 109 5.76 -13.79 -6.69
C ASP A 109 5.81 -15.00 -7.65
N LYS A 110 4.76 -15.85 -7.69
CA LYS A 110 4.74 -17.10 -8.46
C LYS A 110 3.43 -17.35 -9.24
N ALA A 111 2.92 -16.40 -10.01
CA ALA A 111 1.91 -16.76 -11.02
C ALA A 111 1.78 -15.72 -12.14
N GLY A 112 2.63 -15.84 -13.16
CA GLY A 112 2.20 -15.43 -14.50
C GLY A 112 1.12 -16.39 -14.98
N LYS A 113 -0.17 -16.03 -14.79
CA LYS A 113 -1.40 -16.52 -15.49
C LYS A 113 -2.72 -16.46 -14.69
N THR A 114 -2.81 -15.74 -13.57
CA THR A 114 -4.13 -15.51 -12.94
C THR A 114 -4.81 -14.29 -13.58
N LYS A 115 -6.08 -14.46 -14.00
CA LYS A 115 -6.91 -13.34 -14.49
C LYS A 115 -6.87 -12.24 -13.41
N PRO A 116 -6.69 -10.95 -13.78
CA PRO A 116 -6.58 -9.89 -12.81
C PRO A 116 -7.83 -9.89 -11.92
N ASN A 117 -7.61 -10.03 -10.61
CA ASN A 117 -8.68 -10.10 -9.64
C ASN A 117 -9.58 -8.85 -9.80
N ARG A 118 -10.89 -9.07 -9.97
CA ARG A 118 -11.87 -8.02 -10.29
C ARG A 118 -12.09 -7.01 -9.17
N TYR A 119 -11.48 -7.18 -8.00
CA TYR A 119 -11.71 -6.31 -6.84
C TYR A 119 -10.46 -5.57 -6.35
N THR A 120 -9.31 -5.74 -7.00
CA THR A 120 -8.10 -5.03 -6.60
C THR A 120 -8.19 -3.53 -6.88
N SER A 121 -7.77 -2.72 -5.92
CA SER A 121 -7.48 -1.30 -6.11
C SER A 121 -6.21 -1.12 -6.97
N PRO A 122 -6.02 0.05 -7.60
CA PRO A 122 -4.74 0.35 -8.25
C PRO A 122 -3.58 0.24 -7.26
N ASN A 123 -2.50 -0.43 -7.67
CA ASN A 123 -1.28 -0.53 -6.87
C ASN A 123 -0.40 0.70 -7.14
N PHE A 124 -0.55 1.74 -6.32
CA PHE A 124 0.23 2.98 -6.46
C PHE A 124 1.72 2.78 -6.19
N SER A 125 2.09 1.85 -5.32
CA SER A 125 3.49 1.55 -5.04
C SER A 125 4.21 1.11 -6.32
N SER A 126 3.56 0.34 -7.19
CA SER A 126 4.15 -0.12 -8.46
C SER A 126 4.54 1.03 -9.40
N ASP A 127 3.90 2.19 -9.30
CA ASP A 127 4.16 3.36 -10.16
C ASP A 127 5.43 4.13 -9.78
N VAL A 128 5.90 3.92 -8.55
CA VAL A 128 7.02 4.67 -7.98
C VAL A 128 8.22 3.77 -7.67
N LEU A 129 8.07 2.44 -7.85
CA LEU A 129 9.18 1.50 -7.70
C LEU A 129 10.12 1.58 -8.90
N ARG A 130 11.39 1.93 -8.63
CA ARG A 130 12.48 1.83 -9.60
C ARG A 130 13.34 0.60 -9.32
N GLN A 131 13.79 -0.04 -10.40
CA GLN A 131 14.78 -1.10 -10.35
C GLN A 131 16.20 -0.51 -10.40
N THR A 132 17.08 -1.00 -9.53
CA THR A 132 18.53 -0.86 -9.70
C THR A 132 19.18 -2.23 -9.82
N LYS A 133 20.05 -2.38 -10.84
CA LYS A 133 20.91 -3.54 -10.99
C LYS A 133 22.12 -3.34 -10.08
N TYR A 134 22.25 -4.14 -9.02
CA TYR A 134 23.51 -4.25 -8.30
C TYR A 134 24.40 -5.28 -8.99
N GLN A 135 25.72 -5.07 -8.95
CA GLN A 135 26.70 -6.00 -9.53
C GLN A 135 26.42 -7.43 -9.01
N LYS A 136 26.22 -8.36 -9.95
CA LYS A 136 26.03 -9.81 -9.77
C LYS A 136 24.90 -10.20 -8.78
N GLN A 137 23.71 -10.39 -9.34
CA GLN A 137 22.60 -11.25 -8.84
C GLN A 137 21.52 -10.69 -7.88
N GLN A 138 21.54 -9.42 -7.45
CA GLN A 138 20.42 -8.86 -6.67
C GLN A 138 19.86 -7.58 -7.28
N THR A 139 18.60 -7.64 -7.74
CA THR A 139 17.81 -6.46 -8.10
C THR A 139 17.25 -5.85 -6.82
N LYS A 140 17.66 -4.62 -6.48
CA LYS A 140 17.05 -3.87 -5.37
C LYS A 140 16.02 -2.91 -5.95
N TYR A 141 14.81 -2.98 -5.43
CA TYR A 141 13.74 -2.02 -5.70
C TYR A 141 13.78 -0.91 -4.65
N TYR A 142 13.57 0.34 -5.07
CA TYR A 142 13.38 1.48 -4.16
C TYR A 142 12.27 2.38 -4.69
N VAL A 143 11.65 3.16 -3.80
CA VAL A 143 10.64 4.16 -4.16
C VAL A 143 11.32 5.45 -4.62
N ASP A 144 10.99 5.91 -5.82
CA ASP A 144 11.47 7.18 -6.34
C ASP A 144 10.65 8.35 -5.79
N TYR A 145 11.07 8.88 -4.64
CA TYR A 145 10.41 10.04 -4.05
C TYR A 145 10.62 11.36 -4.84
N LYS A 146 11.40 11.37 -5.94
CA LYS A 146 11.55 12.56 -6.80
C LYS A 146 10.28 12.92 -7.58
N VAL A 147 9.38 11.96 -7.76
CA VAL A 147 8.08 12.20 -8.40
C VAL A 147 7.02 12.73 -7.42
N TYR A 148 7.40 12.92 -6.15
CA TYR A 148 6.62 13.61 -5.13
C TYR A 148 7.08 15.06 -5.00
N THR A 149 6.20 15.92 -4.49
CA THR A 149 6.54 17.31 -4.18
C THR A 149 7.32 17.43 -2.88
N ASP A 150 6.96 16.62 -1.88
CA ASP A 150 7.48 16.68 -0.52
C ASP A 150 7.63 15.27 0.11
N GLY A 151 7.70 14.21 -0.70
CA GLY A 151 7.75 12.84 -0.17
C GLY A 151 6.43 12.28 0.36
N ILE A 152 5.34 13.06 0.37
CA ILE A 152 3.99 12.62 0.73
C ILE A 152 3.02 12.86 -0.43
N HIS A 153 3.00 14.07 -0.98
CA HIS A 153 2.08 14.48 -2.03
C HIS A 153 2.66 14.20 -3.43
N PRO A 154 1.89 13.56 -4.33
CA PRO A 154 2.35 13.28 -5.67
C PRO A 154 2.57 14.58 -6.46
N GLY A 155 3.65 14.63 -7.25
CA GLY A 155 3.85 15.69 -8.22
C GLY A 155 2.80 15.62 -9.35
N PRO A 156 2.63 16.69 -10.17
CA PRO A 156 1.57 16.76 -11.18
C PRO A 156 1.54 15.56 -12.15
N ALA A 157 2.72 15.09 -12.58
CA ALA A 157 2.82 13.93 -13.47
C ALA A 157 2.36 12.63 -12.80
N LEU A 158 2.75 12.40 -11.54
CA LEU A 158 2.35 11.22 -10.78
C LEU A 158 0.86 11.25 -10.44
N ALA A 159 0.33 12.42 -10.05
CA ALA A 159 -1.09 12.60 -9.79
C ALA A 159 -1.94 12.30 -11.04
N LYS A 160 -1.51 12.78 -12.21
CA LYS A 160 -2.18 12.49 -13.50
C LYS A 160 -2.15 10.99 -13.83
N LEU A 161 -1.03 10.32 -13.57
CA LEU A 161 -0.89 8.87 -13.76
C LEU A 161 -1.84 8.08 -12.84
N TRP A 162 -1.86 8.41 -11.54
CA TRP A 162 -2.75 7.76 -10.57
C TRP A 162 -4.22 7.98 -10.89
N LEU A 163 -4.61 9.21 -11.25
CA LEU A 163 -5.99 9.50 -11.69
C LEU A 163 -6.37 8.67 -12.92
N ARG A 164 -5.49 8.60 -13.93
CA ARG A 164 -5.72 7.76 -15.10
C ARG A 164 -5.97 6.30 -14.71
N ARG A 165 -5.19 5.74 -13.78
CA ARG A 165 -5.37 4.36 -13.30
C ARG A 165 -6.68 4.16 -12.55
N ILE A 166 -7.06 5.13 -11.71
CA ILE A 166 -8.36 5.12 -11.03
C ILE A 166 -9.50 5.10 -12.06
N CYS A 167 -9.46 5.99 -13.06
CA CYS A 167 -10.47 6.03 -14.14
C CYS A 167 -10.52 4.72 -14.93
N GLN A 168 -9.37 4.18 -15.34
CA GLN A 168 -9.30 2.89 -16.03
C GLN A 168 -9.91 1.77 -15.19
N ARG A 169 -9.66 1.79 -13.88
CA ARG A 169 -10.22 0.79 -12.97
C ARG A 169 -11.73 0.94 -12.83
N ILE A 170 -12.24 2.15 -12.70
CA ILE A 170 -13.70 2.41 -12.68
C ILE A 170 -14.34 1.85 -13.96
N ILE A 171 -13.77 2.12 -15.14
CA ILE A 171 -14.28 1.61 -16.41
C ILE A 171 -14.35 0.08 -16.40
N GLN A 172 -13.27 -0.60 -16.02
CA GLN A 172 -13.22 -2.08 -15.95
C GLN A 172 -14.22 -2.71 -14.97
N LEU A 173 -14.73 -1.94 -14.01
CA LEU A 173 -15.63 -2.43 -12.99
C LEU A 173 -17.08 -2.17 -13.33
N CYS A 174 -17.36 -1.07 -14.02
CA CYS A 174 -18.69 -0.62 -14.36
C CYS A 174 -19.17 -1.14 -15.72
N TYR A 175 -18.25 -1.45 -16.63
CA TYR A 175 -18.51 -2.02 -17.96
C TYR A 175 -17.91 -3.41 -18.07
#